data_AF-A0A4U5NWD5-F1
#
_entry.id   AF-A0A4U5NWD5-F1
#
_cell.length_a   1.000
_cell.length_b   1.000
_cell.length_c   1.000
_cell.angle_alpha   90.00
_cell.angle_beta   90.00
_cell.angle_gamma   90.00
#
_symmetry.space_group_name_H-M   'P 1'
#
loop_
_entity.id
_entity.type
_entity.pdbx_description
1 polymer ?
#
loop_
_entity_poly.entity_id
_entity_poly.type
_entity_poly.pdbx_seq_one_letter_code
_entity_poly.pdbx_strand_id
1 'polypeptide(L)'
;MSFERFNCGICLDFLSACKLTLATNCGHVFHKQCLEQSLAINPKCPSCRQAFSKARKVILPAARSEKHELQAELVEAHQRLEELLKENEDLKAKKTPSATLIRNEDGEYIMRSRTFMPSESNFTSHY
;
A
#
# COMPACT_ATOMS: atom_id res chain seq x y z
N MET A 1 -1.23 -14.49 -17.75
CA MET A 1 -2.05 -15.52 -17.08
C MET A 1 -2.62 -14.89 -15.82
N SER A 2 -3.86 -14.43 -15.86
CA SER A 2 -4.58 -13.97 -14.68
C SER A 2 -4.84 -15.18 -13.80
N PHE A 3 -4.24 -15.22 -12.60
CA PHE A 3 -4.60 -16.22 -11.61
C PHE A 3 -6.02 -15.90 -11.15
N GLU A 4 -7.01 -16.64 -11.65
CA GLU A 4 -8.39 -16.60 -11.16
C GLU A 4 -8.34 -16.88 -9.65
N ARG A 5 -8.62 -15.87 -8.83
CA ARG A 5 -8.55 -16.00 -7.36
C ARG A 5 -9.90 -16.53 -6.87
N PHE A 6 -9.88 -17.64 -6.13
CA PHE A 6 -11.08 -18.18 -5.50
C PHE A 6 -11.45 -17.36 -4.27
N ASN A 7 -12.64 -16.75 -4.28
CA ASN A 7 -13.17 -15.96 -3.16
C ASN A 7 -14.26 -16.72 -2.42
N CYS A 8 -14.38 -16.46 -1.12
CA CYS A 8 -15.49 -16.96 -0.31
C CYS A 8 -16.77 -16.20 -0.68
N GLY A 9 -17.81 -16.90 -1.11
CA GLY A 9 -19.10 -16.29 -1.51
C GLY A 9 -19.90 -15.63 -0.38
N ILE A 10 -19.39 -15.59 0.86
CA ILE A 10 -20.04 -14.98 2.03
C ILE A 10 -19.34 -13.68 2.41
N CYS A 11 -18.03 -13.73 2.70
CA CYS A 11 -17.26 -12.56 3.12
C CYS A 11 -16.51 -11.86 1.97
N LEU A 12 -16.54 -12.45 0.77
CA LEU A 12 -15.87 -11.97 -0.45
C LEU A 12 -14.33 -11.91 -0.36
N ASP A 13 -13.74 -12.39 0.73
CA ASP A 13 -12.29 -12.49 0.92
C ASP A 13 -11.71 -13.76 0.28
N PHE A 14 -10.40 -13.78 0.06
CA PHE A 14 -9.69 -14.87 -0.61
C PHE A 14 -9.77 -16.18 0.19
N LEU A 15 -9.98 -17.27 -0.53
CA LEU A 15 -9.79 -18.63 -0.02
C LEU A 15 -8.28 -18.94 -0.10
N SER A 16 -7.59 -18.87 1.04
CA SER A 16 -6.15 -19.08 1.14
C SER A 16 -5.80 -20.26 2.06
N ALA A 17 -4.56 -20.73 1.99
CA ALA A 17 -4.06 -21.78 2.88
C ALA A 17 -4.08 -21.38 4.37
N CYS A 18 -4.12 -20.08 4.68
CA CYS A 18 -4.12 -19.56 6.04
C CYS A 18 -5.47 -19.73 6.75
N LYS A 19 -6.57 -19.86 5.99
CA LYS A 19 -7.92 -20.01 6.54
C LYS A 19 -8.49 -21.37 6.12
N LEU A 20 -8.99 -22.13 7.10
CA LEU A 20 -9.59 -23.43 6.82
C LEU A 20 -10.79 -23.28 5.88
N THR A 21 -10.78 -24.02 4.78
CA THR A 21 -11.78 -23.93 3.71
C THR A 21 -12.55 -25.24 3.58
N LEU A 22 -13.86 -25.14 3.38
CA LEU A 22 -14.79 -26.26 3.27
C LEU A 22 -15.56 -26.22 1.95
N ALA A 23 -15.69 -27.36 1.29
CA ALA A 23 -16.62 -27.60 0.20
C ALA A 23 -17.88 -28.28 0.74
N THR A 24 -19.04 -27.74 0.41
CA THR A 24 -20.36 -28.31 0.72
C THR A 24 -20.67 -29.54 -0.14
N ASN A 25 -21.73 -30.29 0.19
CA ASN A 25 -22.22 -31.42 -0.61
C ASN A 25 -22.61 -31.05 -2.06
N CYS A 26 -22.92 -29.78 -2.31
CA CYS A 26 -23.23 -29.26 -3.64
C CYS A 26 -22.01 -28.69 -4.39
N GLY A 27 -20.81 -28.75 -3.79
CA GLY A 27 -19.56 -28.33 -4.42
C GLY A 27 -19.13 -26.89 -4.16
N HIS A 28 -19.99 -26.02 -3.62
CA HIS A 28 -19.62 -24.63 -3.29
C HIS A 28 -18.66 -24.56 -2.10
N VAL A 29 -17.73 -23.63 -2.16
CA VAL A 29 -16.56 -23.53 -1.27
C VAL A 29 -16.57 -22.23 -0.47
N PHE A 30 -16.32 -22.31 0.84
CA PHE A 30 -16.33 -21.17 1.76
C PHE A 30 -15.29 -21.36 2.87
N HIS A 31 -14.91 -20.28 3.57
CA HIS A 31 -14.21 -20.43 4.85
C HIS A 31 -15.08 -21.19 5.85
N LYS A 32 -14.47 -22.05 6.66
CA LYS A 32 -15.17 -22.84 7.70
C LYS A 32 -16.06 -21.95 8.57
N GLN A 33 -15.49 -20.88 9.12
CA GLN A 33 -16.20 -19.98 10.03
C GLN A 33 -17.41 -19.32 9.36
N CYS A 34 -17.25 -18.84 8.12
CA CYS A 34 -18.34 -18.23 7.37
C CYS A 34 -19.47 -19.24 7.09
N LEU A 35 -19.10 -20.46 6.68
CA LEU A 35 -20.09 -21.50 6.43
C LEU A 35 -20.84 -21.89 7.70
N GLU A 36 -20.16 -22.11 8.82
CA GLU A 36 -20.77 -22.47 10.10
C GLU A 36 -21.75 -21.40 10.59
N GLN A 37 -21.36 -20.13 10.52
CA GLN A 37 -22.25 -19.00 10.87
C GLN A 37 -23.49 -18.95 9.98
N SER A 38 -23.33 -19.16 8.67
CA SER A 38 -24.48 -19.16 7.77
C SER A 38 -25.41 -20.34 8.01
N LEU A 39 -24.87 -21.53 8.30
CA LEU A 39 -25.67 -22.73 8.54
C LEU A 39 -26.43 -22.67 9.86
N ALA A 40 -25.92 -21.94 10.85
CA ALA A 40 -26.63 -21.68 12.10
C ALA A 40 -27.94 -20.88 11.88
N ILE A 41 -28.01 -20.07 10.82
CA ILE A 41 -29.20 -19.29 10.46
C ILE A 41 -30.10 -20.09 9.51
N ASN A 42 -29.52 -20.72 8.48
CA ASN A 42 -30.27 -21.47 7.48
C ASN A 42 -29.46 -22.69 7.03
N PRO A 43 -29.97 -23.93 7.22
CA PRO A 43 -29.25 -25.17 6.88
C PRO A 43 -29.25 -25.47 5.37
N LYS A 44 -28.96 -24.47 4.55
CA LYS A 44 -28.88 -24.53 3.09
C LYS A 44 -27.59 -23.87 2.62
N CYS A 45 -27.06 -24.32 1.48
CA CYS A 45 -25.90 -23.70 0.85
C CYS A 45 -26.15 -22.20 0.58
N PRO A 46 -25.25 -21.30 1.00
CA PRO A 46 -25.40 -19.85 0.75
C PRO A 46 -25.46 -19.48 -0.74
N SER A 47 -24.77 -20.24 -1.60
CA SER A 47 -24.70 -19.94 -3.05
C SER A 47 -25.87 -20.50 -3.86
N CYS A 48 -26.24 -21.77 -3.65
CA CYS A 48 -27.27 -22.42 -4.49
C CYS A 48 -28.51 -22.88 -3.73
N ARG A 49 -28.57 -22.65 -2.42
CA ARG A 49 -29.71 -22.99 -1.54
C ARG A 49 -30.06 -24.47 -1.45
N GLN A 50 -29.25 -25.38 -1.98
CA GLN A 50 -29.40 -26.82 -1.76
C GLN A 50 -29.24 -27.15 -0.27
N ALA A 51 -30.00 -28.14 0.23
CA ALA A 51 -29.93 -28.56 1.62
C ALA A 51 -28.51 -29.01 2.00
N PHE A 52 -28.01 -28.51 3.12
CA PHE A 52 -26.70 -28.88 3.62
C PHE A 52 -26.77 -30.24 4.30
N SER A 53 -25.84 -31.14 3.96
CA SER A 53 -25.73 -32.46 4.61
C SER A 53 -24.34 -32.77 5.12
N LYS A 54 -23.31 -32.36 4.40
CA LYS A 54 -21.91 -32.59 4.76
C LYS A 54 -21.00 -31.56 4.13
N ALA A 55 -19.85 -31.36 4.77
CA ALA A 55 -18.74 -30.58 4.25
C ALA A 55 -17.46 -31.40 4.21
N ARG A 56 -16.58 -31.09 3.27
CA ARG A 56 -15.23 -31.67 3.16
C ARG A 56 -14.19 -30.55 3.21
N LYS A 57 -13.10 -30.79 3.93
CA LYS A 57 -11.95 -29.88 3.93
C LYS A 57 -11.32 -29.84 2.54
N VAL A 58 -11.08 -28.64 2.03
CA VAL A 58 -10.34 -28.41 0.78
C VAL A 58 -8.99 -27.84 1.13
N ILE A 59 -7.93 -28.44 0.56
CA ILE A 59 -6.58 -27.91 0.64
C ILE A 59 -6.35 -27.12 -0.63
N LEU A 60 -6.24 -25.79 -0.50
CA LEU A 60 -5.87 -24.94 -1.61
C LEU A 60 -4.34 -24.82 -1.64
N PRO A 61 -3.68 -25.14 -2.76
CA PRO A 61 -2.24 -24.93 -2.93
C PRO A 61 -1.90 -23.43 -3.15
N ALA A 62 -2.79 -22.53 -2.74
CA ALA A 62 -2.56 -21.10 -2.81
C ALA A 62 -1.34 -20.77 -1.92
N ALA A 63 -0.34 -20.12 -2.50
CA ALA A 63 0.82 -19.59 -1.79
C ALA A 63 0.32 -18.92 -0.50
N ARG A 64 0.98 -19.22 0.63
CA ARG A 64 0.72 -18.53 1.90
C ARG A 64 0.67 -17.06 1.56
N SER A 65 -0.41 -16.38 1.92
CA SER A 65 -0.56 -14.97 1.58
C SER A 65 0.56 -14.21 2.28
N GLU A 66 1.62 -13.87 1.53
CA GLU A 66 2.79 -13.05 1.92
C GLU A 66 2.37 -11.70 2.54
N LYS A 67 1.10 -11.34 2.38
CA LYS A 67 0.42 -10.14 2.87
C LYS A 67 0.68 -9.81 4.34
N HIS A 68 0.83 -10.79 5.24
CA HIS A 68 0.98 -10.50 6.67
C HIS A 68 2.41 -10.08 7.04
N GLU A 69 3.43 -10.75 6.50
CA GLU A 69 4.84 -10.39 6.73
C GLU A 69 5.16 -9.06 6.04
N LEU A 70 4.68 -8.87 4.80
CA LEU A 70 4.83 -7.63 4.06
C LEU A 70 4.13 -6.43 4.72
N GLN A 71 3.09 -6.66 5.54
CA GLN A 71 2.37 -5.57 6.21
C GLN A 71 3.20 -4.92 7.32
N ALA A 72 3.93 -5.71 8.12
CA ALA A 72 4.77 -5.16 9.17
C ALA A 72 5.94 -4.35 8.60
N GLU A 73 6.63 -4.93 7.61
CA GLU A 73 7.73 -4.25 6.92
C GLU A 73 7.28 -2.96 6.24
N LEU A 74 6.09 -2.95 5.63
CA LEU A 74 5.52 -1.76 5.00
C LEU A 74 5.27 -0.63 6.02
N VAL A 75 4.75 -0.97 7.20
CA VAL A 75 4.51 0.02 8.28
C VAL A 75 5.82 0.60 8.76
N GLU A 76 6.84 -0.23 9.00
CA GLU A 76 8.17 0.25 9.41
C GLU A 76 8.82 1.13 8.34
N ALA A 77 8.70 0.74 7.07
CA ALA A 77 9.22 1.52 5.95
C ALA A 77 8.54 2.89 5.83
N HIS A 78 7.22 2.96 5.99
CA HIS A 78 6.50 4.22 5.98
C HIS A 78 6.91 5.14 7.15
N GLN A 79 7.06 4.59 8.35
CA GLN A 79 7.48 5.37 9.51
C GLN A 79 8.88 5.97 9.32
N ARG A 80 9.83 5.19 8.79
CA ARG A 80 11.18 5.70 8.45
C ARG A 80 11.14 6.79 7.39
N LEU A 81 10.28 6.67 6.38
CA LEU A 81 10.14 7.70 5.35
C LEU A 81 9.68 9.03 5.95
N GLU A 82 8.70 9.01 6.84
CA GLU A 82 8.21 10.22 7.51
C GLU A 82 9.32 10.90 8.36
N GLU A 83 10.10 10.12 9.11
CA GLU A 83 11.22 10.63 9.90
C GLU A 83 12.29 11.29 9.01
N LEU A 84 12.70 10.60 7.94
CA LEU A 84 13.72 11.11 7.01
C LEU A 84 13.25 12.35 6.25
N LEU A 85 11.96 12.45 5.93
CA LEU A 85 11.39 13.64 5.29
C LEU A 85 11.45 14.85 6.23
N LYS A 86 11.11 14.65 7.51
CA LYS A 86 11.19 15.70 8.52
C LYS A 86 12.63 16.18 8.73
N GLU A 87 13.58 15.26 8.85
CA GLU A 87 14.99 15.60 8.98
C GLU A 87 15.51 16.36 7.75
N ASN A 88 15.12 15.96 6.54
CA ASN A 88 15.48 16.69 5.33
C ASN A 88 14.95 18.12 5.31
N GLU A 89 13.72 18.36 5.76
CA GLU A 89 13.16 19.72 5.86
C GLU A 89 13.93 20.56 6.88
N ASP A 90 14.27 20.00 8.04
CA ASP A 90 15.10 20.68 9.05
C ASP A 90 16.51 20.99 8.50
N LEU A 91 17.10 20.06 7.76
CA LEU A 91 18.41 20.25 7.11
C LEU A 91 18.35 21.26 5.97
N LYS A 92 17.25 21.34 5.21
CA LYS A 92 17.03 22.37 4.20
C LYS A 92 16.85 23.75 4.84
N ALA A 93 16.15 23.83 5.97
CA ALA A 93 16.02 25.07 6.74
C ALA A 93 17.38 25.53 7.32
N LYS A 94 18.23 24.57 7.73
CA LYS A 94 19.60 24.84 8.20
C LYS A 94 20.57 25.16 7.07
N LYS A 95 20.39 24.55 5.88
CA LYS A 95 21.05 24.95 4.63
C LYS A 95 20.36 26.19 4.06
N THR A 96 20.47 27.30 4.78
CA THR A 96 20.31 28.63 4.18
C THR A 96 21.30 28.78 3.03
N PRO A 97 21.05 29.65 2.02
CA PRO A 97 22.03 29.87 0.97
C PRO A 97 23.34 30.31 1.61
N SER A 98 24.34 29.43 1.55
CA SER A 98 25.70 29.77 1.91
C SER A 98 26.16 30.81 0.90
N ALA A 99 26.05 32.08 1.29
CA ALA A 99 26.68 33.17 0.58
C ALA A 99 28.18 32.89 0.62
N THR A 100 28.74 32.51 -0.53
CA THR A 100 30.17 32.27 -0.64
C THR A 100 30.82 33.60 -0.98
N LEU A 101 31.80 34.02 -0.19
CA LEU A 101 32.64 35.18 -0.51
C LEU A 101 33.59 34.79 -1.65
N ILE A 102 33.46 35.48 -2.79
CA ILE A 102 34.31 35.27 -3.97
C ILE A 102 35.04 36.57 -4.26
N ARG A 103 36.32 36.49 -4.63
CA ARG A 103 37.14 37.64 -5.00
C ARG A 103 37.04 37.88 -6.51
N ASN A 104 36.71 39.10 -6.91
CA ASN A 104 36.62 39.51 -8.31
C ASN A 104 38.00 39.84 -8.89
N GLU A 105 38.03 39.98 -10.22
CA GLU A 105 39.24 40.34 -10.99
C GLU A 105 39.81 41.71 -10.57
N ASP A 106 38.96 42.63 -10.14
CA ASP A 106 39.33 43.95 -9.60
C ASP A 106 39.86 43.89 -8.15
N GLY A 107 39.90 42.70 -7.54
CA GLY A 107 40.40 42.49 -6.17
C GLY A 107 39.37 42.69 -5.06
N GLU A 108 38.13 43.02 -5.39
CA GLU A 108 37.03 43.21 -4.43
C GLU A 108 36.38 41.88 -4.00
N TYR A 109 35.90 41.80 -2.75
CA TYR A 109 35.17 40.64 -2.23
C TYR A 109 33.65 40.83 -2.42
N ILE A 110 33.00 39.91 -3.15
CA ILE A 110 31.55 39.91 -3.36
C ILE A 110 30.89 38.69 -2.71
N MET A 111 29.74 38.91 -2.06
CA MET A 111 28.90 37.81 -1.57
C MET A 111 28.05 37.25 -2.71
N ARG A 112 28.29 36.00 -3.09
CA ARG A 112 27.45 35.29 -4.08
C ARG A 112 26.48 34.37 -3.35
N SER A 113 25.24 34.83 -3.18
CA SER A 113 24.13 34.00 -2.70
C SER A 113 23.57 33.17 -3.86
N ARG A 114 23.51 31.85 -3.71
CA ARG A 114 22.94 30.97 -4.73
C ARG A 114 21.44 30.81 -4.47
N THR A 115 20.64 31.84 -4.73
CA THR A 115 19.17 31.68 -4.82
C THR A 115 18.57 32.53 -5.93
N PHE A 116 17.68 31.89 -6.70
CA PHE A 116 16.65 32.43 -7.59
C PHE A 116 17.00 32.51 -9.09
N MET A 117 16.41 31.59 -9.89
CA MET A 117 16.22 31.79 -11.33
C MET A 117 15.30 33.00 -11.52
N PRO A 118 15.61 33.96 -12.40
CA PRO A 118 14.70 35.07 -12.64
C PRO A 118 13.46 34.52 -13.36
N SER A 119 12.29 34.61 -12.73
CA SER A 119 11.06 34.76 -13.48
C SER A 119 11.16 36.08 -14.23
N GLU A 120 11.34 36.02 -15.55
CA GLU A 120 11.32 37.18 -16.43
C GLU A 120 9.98 37.92 -16.28
N SER A 121 9.94 38.92 -15.40
CA SER A 121 8.90 39.95 -15.44
C SER A 121 9.32 40.97 -16.49
N ASN A 122 8.72 40.81 -17.67
CA ASN A 122 8.34 41.86 -18.62
C ASN A 122 9.29 43.05 -18.78
N PHE A 123 10.05 42.94 -19.85
CA PHE A 123 10.68 44.02 -20.60
C PHE A 123 9.67 45.16 -20.88
N THR A 124 9.77 46.26 -20.14
CA THR A 124 9.32 47.56 -20.65
C THR A 124 10.45 48.15 -21.49
N SER A 125 10.26 48.19 -22.81
CA SER A 125 11.02 49.08 -23.68
C SER A 125 10.03 49.88 -24.51
N HIS A 126 10.10 51.19 -24.25
CA HIS A 126 9.67 52.30 -25.07
C HIS A 126 9.64 52.05 -26.58
N TYR A 127 8.57 52.52 -27.21
CA TYR A 127 8.64 53.28 -28.45
C TYR A 127 7.87 54.59 -28.25
#